data_AF-A0A7N4NLN5-F1
#
_entry.id   AF-A0A7N4NLN5-F1
#
_cell.length_a   1.000
_cell.length_b   1.000
_cell.length_c   1.000
_cell.angle_alpha   90.00
_cell.angle_beta   90.00
_cell.angle_gamma   90.00
#
_symmetry.space_group_name_H-M   'P 1'
#
loop_
_entity.id
_entity.type
_entity.pdbx_description
1 polymer ?
#
loop_
_entity_poly.entity_id
_entity_poly.type
_entity_poly.pdbx_seq_one_letter_code
_entity_poly.pdbx_strand_id
1 'polypeptide(L)'
;MGRLWALSGMMGGRNLGIVADDLAVPPKSLPSQHPSGSSLSQPSFEAEISEIVLCEEEIQLALNNLHKWVKDEPVEKNLVTQLDSAFIRKEPYGVALIIAPWNYPLNLLLVPLVGAIAAGETRLQAPSLRQLPLLSLPDLNCFTMVLGGPREATLLLKNKFDYIFFTGEEPRRGWIVMAAASQHLTPITLELGGKNPCYVDDNCDLQNVANRVAWFRFFNAGQTCVAPDYVLCSPEMREKLLPALQHAVTQFYGKDPQSSPDLARIISPKHFLRARGLLGSGRVAFGGQSDEQERYIAPTVLVDVKETDPVMQEEIFGPILPILTVSGVEEAIAFIRKREKPLALFAFSNDWKVVNKVLDQTSSGTFAGNDGFTFMTIISMPFGGVGHSGMGKYHGKFTFDTFSHGRGCVLQSPHLEFINKLRYPPYSQGRQRLLVWLLKLGRGGPDLLSCVGCSIPCLSQPQIPCLSPIMVISLALDLPRLEKKGCFYIKVAISTLTNKIVRSQVQL
;
A
#
# COMPACT_ATOMS: atom_id res chain seq x y z
N MET A 1 18.10 -2.96 26.46
CA MET A 1 16.96 -2.66 25.58
C MET A 1 17.11 -3.26 24.18
N GLY A 2 18.23 -3.15 23.47
CA GLY A 2 18.40 -3.83 22.15
C GLY A 2 18.19 -5.35 22.14
N ARG A 3 18.46 -6.04 23.27
CA ARG A 3 18.18 -7.49 23.43
C ARG A 3 16.68 -7.84 23.54
N LEU A 4 15.83 -6.93 24.02
CA LEU A 4 14.36 -7.14 24.12
C LEU A 4 13.68 -7.03 22.74
N TRP A 5 14.24 -6.24 21.83
CA TRP A 5 13.69 -6.05 20.48
C TRP A 5 14.15 -7.11 19.49
N ALA A 6 15.38 -7.62 19.64
CA ALA A 6 15.79 -8.86 19.00
C ALA A 6 14.88 -10.04 19.40
N LEU A 7 14.39 -10.06 20.65
CA LEU A 7 13.39 -11.03 21.12
C LEU A 7 12.01 -10.81 20.49
N SER A 8 11.58 -9.56 20.27
CA SER A 8 10.34 -9.25 19.54
C SER A 8 10.40 -9.73 18.08
N GLY A 9 11.50 -9.47 17.36
CA GLY A 9 11.71 -10.02 16.01
C GLY A 9 11.83 -11.55 15.98
N MET A 10 12.42 -12.17 17.01
CA MET A 10 12.45 -13.63 17.15
C MET A 10 11.07 -14.23 17.47
N MET A 11 10.25 -13.56 18.29
CA MET A 11 8.86 -13.95 18.56
C MET A 11 7.97 -13.76 17.32
N GLY A 12 8.13 -12.65 16.60
CA GLY A 12 7.45 -12.42 15.32
C GLY A 12 7.80 -13.50 14.30
N GLY A 13 9.09 -13.82 14.13
CA GLY A 13 9.53 -14.91 13.25
C GLY A 13 9.00 -16.28 13.65
N ARG A 14 8.98 -16.60 14.96
CA ARG A 14 8.39 -17.85 15.47
C ARG A 14 6.89 -17.91 15.21
N ASN A 15 6.14 -16.84 15.52
CA ASN A 15 4.69 -16.79 15.33
C ASN A 15 4.32 -16.86 13.85
N LEU A 16 5.08 -16.20 12.97
CA LEU A 16 4.93 -16.32 11.52
C LEU A 16 5.18 -17.75 11.04
N GLY A 17 6.19 -18.44 11.58
CA GLY A 17 6.45 -19.86 11.27
C GLY A 17 5.27 -20.75 11.64
N ILE A 18 4.63 -20.50 12.79
CA ILE A 18 3.45 -21.27 13.21
C ILE A 18 2.26 -21.01 12.26
N VAL A 19 2.02 -19.75 11.87
CA VAL A 19 0.98 -19.43 10.87
C VAL A 19 1.26 -20.09 9.52
N ALA A 20 2.55 -20.15 9.12
CA ALA A 20 2.97 -20.86 7.91
C ALA A 20 2.68 -22.37 7.98
N ASP A 21 3.02 -23.00 9.11
CA ASP A 21 2.80 -24.44 9.31
C ASP A 21 1.30 -24.80 9.28
N ASP A 22 0.43 -23.96 9.84
CA ASP A 22 -1.02 -24.17 9.82
C ASP A 22 -1.65 -23.95 8.44
N LEU A 23 -1.12 -23.01 7.63
CA LEU A 23 -1.56 -22.82 6.23
C LEU A 23 -1.04 -23.94 5.33
N ALA A 24 0.15 -24.48 5.61
CA ALA A 24 0.74 -25.59 4.89
C ALA A 24 0.00 -26.92 5.11
N VAL A 25 -0.83 -27.01 6.15
CA VAL A 25 -1.81 -28.10 6.28
C VAL A 25 -2.96 -27.77 5.32
N PRO A 26 -3.12 -28.49 4.18
CA PRO A 26 -4.19 -28.20 3.26
C PRO A 26 -5.52 -28.25 4.03
N PRO A 27 -6.37 -27.21 3.94
CA PRO A 27 -7.64 -27.23 4.61
C PRO A 27 -8.36 -28.51 4.20
N LYS A 28 -8.74 -29.33 5.19
CA LYS A 28 -9.61 -30.49 4.96
C LYS A 28 -10.91 -29.94 4.39
N SER A 29 -10.99 -29.86 3.06
CA SER A 29 -11.95 -29.06 2.29
C SER A 29 -11.99 -27.57 2.66
N LEU A 30 -11.55 -26.72 1.73
CA LEU A 30 -12.17 -25.40 1.56
C LEU A 30 -13.70 -25.62 1.44
N PRO A 31 -14.57 -24.68 1.82
CA PRO A 31 -16.02 -24.80 1.62
C PRO A 31 -16.40 -24.71 0.12
N SER A 32 -15.79 -25.54 -0.72
CA SER A 32 -16.46 -26.08 -1.88
C SER A 32 -17.55 -27.01 -1.36
N GLN A 33 -18.79 -26.71 -1.74
CA GLN A 33 -20.01 -27.53 -1.62
C GLN A 33 -20.99 -27.10 -0.52
N HIS A 34 -22.07 -26.44 -1.00
CA HIS A 34 -23.36 -26.20 -0.34
C HIS A 34 -23.80 -27.39 0.53
N PRO A 35 -24.39 -27.16 1.73
CA PRO A 35 -25.77 -26.66 1.83
C PRO A 35 -25.99 -25.65 2.99
N SER A 36 -26.95 -24.73 2.83
CA SER A 36 -27.33 -23.67 3.79
C SER A 36 -26.49 -22.36 3.81
N GLY A 37 -26.65 -21.58 2.74
CA GLY A 37 -26.99 -20.15 2.87
C GLY A 37 -25.97 -19.13 3.36
N SER A 38 -24.65 -19.38 3.40
CA SER A 38 -23.74 -18.31 3.85
C SER A 38 -22.29 -18.27 3.32
N SER A 39 -21.85 -19.08 2.35
CA SER A 39 -20.52 -18.94 1.72
C SER A 39 -20.62 -18.39 0.29
N LEU A 40 -19.58 -17.65 -0.15
CA LEU A 40 -19.36 -17.38 -1.56
C LEU A 40 -19.19 -18.74 -2.25
N SER A 41 -20.03 -19.05 -3.25
CA SER A 41 -19.83 -20.25 -4.07
C SER A 41 -18.67 -20.01 -5.06
N GLN A 42 -17.53 -19.57 -4.55
CA GLN A 42 -16.36 -19.19 -5.32
C GLN A 42 -15.70 -20.45 -5.88
N PRO A 43 -15.27 -20.45 -7.16
CA PRO A 43 -14.56 -21.58 -7.75
C PRO A 43 -13.27 -21.87 -6.98
N SER A 44 -12.89 -23.15 -6.87
CA SER A 44 -11.70 -23.56 -6.10
C SER A 44 -10.43 -22.93 -6.64
N PHE A 45 -10.31 -22.79 -7.96
CA PHE A 45 -9.19 -22.12 -8.61
C PHE A 45 -9.08 -20.65 -8.19
N GLU A 46 -10.19 -19.92 -8.19
CA GLU A 46 -10.22 -18.52 -7.76
C GLU A 46 -9.88 -18.41 -6.26
N ALA A 47 -10.41 -19.30 -5.43
CA ALA A 47 -10.13 -19.30 -4.00
C ALA A 47 -8.64 -19.58 -3.71
N GLU A 48 -8.03 -20.57 -4.35
CA GLU A 48 -6.61 -20.89 -4.17
C GLU A 48 -5.70 -19.69 -4.49
N ILE A 49 -5.90 -19.05 -5.64
CA ILE A 49 -5.05 -17.93 -6.05
C ILE A 49 -5.32 -16.64 -5.27
N SER A 50 -6.56 -16.37 -4.85
CA SER A 50 -6.94 -15.09 -4.24
C SER A 50 -6.96 -15.10 -2.71
N GLU A 51 -7.05 -16.29 -2.09
CA GLU A 51 -7.13 -16.45 -0.64
C GLU A 51 -5.90 -17.12 -0.04
N ILE A 52 -5.29 -18.10 -0.73
CA ILE A 52 -4.23 -18.94 -0.17
C ILE A 52 -2.85 -18.48 -0.63
N VAL A 53 -2.57 -18.56 -1.94
CA VAL A 53 -1.22 -18.33 -2.49
C VAL A 53 -0.69 -16.94 -2.12
N LEU A 54 -1.54 -15.91 -2.16
CA LEU A 54 -1.14 -14.56 -1.75
C LEU A 54 -0.74 -14.47 -0.27
N CYS A 55 -1.42 -15.21 0.61
CA CYS A 55 -1.08 -15.25 2.03
C CYS A 55 0.25 -15.98 2.26
N GLU A 56 0.47 -17.10 1.57
CA GLU A 56 1.72 -17.85 1.66
C GLU A 56 2.92 -17.00 1.23
N GLU A 57 2.80 -16.28 0.12
CA GLU A 57 3.84 -15.38 -0.39
C GLU A 57 4.12 -14.21 0.57
N GLU A 58 3.09 -13.63 1.19
CA GLU A 58 3.24 -12.59 2.22
C GLU A 58 4.00 -13.10 3.45
N ILE A 59 3.65 -14.30 3.94
CA ILE A 59 4.33 -14.95 5.07
C ILE A 59 5.78 -15.24 4.73
N GLN A 60 6.02 -15.83 3.55
CA GLN A 60 7.36 -16.20 3.12
C GLN A 60 8.25 -14.97 2.93
N LEU A 61 7.70 -13.87 2.37
CA LEU A 61 8.39 -12.60 2.25
C LEU A 61 8.77 -12.03 3.62
N ALA A 62 7.82 -12.05 4.58
CA ALA A 62 8.05 -11.59 5.94
C ALA A 62 9.13 -12.42 6.65
N LEU A 63 9.03 -13.75 6.65
CA LEU A 63 10.03 -14.65 7.23
C LEU A 63 11.43 -14.40 6.66
N ASN A 64 11.53 -14.23 5.34
CA ASN A 64 12.80 -14.01 4.66
C ASN A 64 13.44 -12.64 4.94
N ASN A 65 12.64 -11.61 5.28
CA ASN A 65 13.13 -10.24 5.37
C ASN A 65 12.95 -9.57 6.74
N LEU A 66 12.27 -10.20 7.70
CA LEU A 66 12.01 -9.62 9.03
C LEU A 66 13.29 -9.13 9.71
N HIS A 67 14.37 -9.92 9.63
CA HIS A 67 15.68 -9.57 10.19
C HIS A 67 16.30 -8.30 9.57
N LYS A 68 15.87 -7.89 8.38
CA LYS A 68 16.25 -6.62 7.74
C LYS A 68 15.30 -5.50 8.16
N TRP A 69 14.00 -5.78 8.18
CA TRP A 69 12.95 -4.79 8.47
C TRP A 69 13.05 -4.22 9.89
N VAL A 70 13.43 -5.03 10.87
CA VAL A 70 13.58 -4.60 12.28
C VAL A 70 14.86 -3.81 12.57
N LYS A 71 15.79 -3.68 11.62
CA LYS A 71 17.06 -2.97 11.87
C LYS A 71 16.82 -1.47 11.98
N ASP A 72 17.56 -0.83 12.89
CA ASP A 72 17.62 0.63 12.97
C ASP A 72 18.08 1.19 11.61
N GLU A 73 17.34 2.19 11.11
CA GLU A 73 17.56 2.82 9.81
C GLU A 73 18.37 4.12 10.00
N PRO A 74 19.64 4.19 9.59
CA PRO A 74 20.42 5.43 9.69
C PRO A 74 19.80 6.53 8.84
N VAL A 75 19.80 7.76 9.36
CA VAL A 75 19.28 8.93 8.62
C VAL A 75 20.40 9.86 8.19
N GLU A 76 20.13 10.65 7.14
CA GLU A 76 21.01 11.74 6.75
C GLU A 76 21.12 12.79 7.86
N LYS A 77 22.33 13.29 8.06
CA LYS A 77 22.68 14.25 9.12
C LYS A 77 23.25 15.52 8.48
N ASN A 78 23.19 16.62 9.22
CA ASN A 78 23.89 17.85 8.83
C ASN A 78 25.24 17.94 9.56
N LEU A 79 26.06 18.93 9.20
CA LEU A 79 27.39 19.08 9.80
C LEU A 79 27.38 19.33 11.31
N VAL A 80 26.28 19.87 11.86
CA VAL A 80 26.13 20.09 13.30
C VAL A 80 25.96 18.77 14.04
N THR A 81 25.27 17.79 13.44
CA THR A 81 25.01 16.46 14.02
C THR A 81 25.90 15.36 13.41
N GLN A 82 26.94 15.71 12.64
CA GLN A 82 27.72 14.74 11.88
C GLN A 82 28.40 13.68 12.76
N LEU A 83 28.78 14.07 13.98
CA LEU A 83 29.42 13.20 14.97
C LEU A 83 28.42 12.44 15.85
N ASP A 84 27.13 12.78 15.77
CA ASP A 84 26.06 12.09 16.50
C ASP A 84 25.63 10.83 15.74
N SER A 85 25.11 9.83 16.45
CA SER A 85 24.37 8.73 15.82
C SER A 85 22.91 9.15 15.68
N ALA A 86 22.39 9.18 14.47
CA ALA A 86 20.98 9.48 14.21
C ALA A 86 20.37 8.36 13.36
N PHE A 87 19.24 7.82 13.81
CA PHE A 87 18.57 6.69 13.16
C PHE A 87 17.09 6.65 13.52
N ILE A 88 16.31 5.89 12.74
CA ILE A 88 14.90 5.57 13.01
C ILE A 88 14.85 4.14 13.54
N ARG A 89 14.29 3.95 14.73
CA ARG A 89 13.96 2.64 15.28
C ARG A 89 12.52 2.29 14.96
N LYS A 90 12.25 1.06 14.54
CA LYS A 90 10.89 0.55 14.32
C LYS A 90 10.43 -0.15 15.59
N GLU A 91 9.35 0.33 16.19
CA GLU A 91 8.75 -0.22 17.43
C GLU A 91 7.27 -0.53 17.15
N PRO A 92 6.68 -1.64 17.64
CA PRO A 92 5.25 -1.91 17.48
C PRO A 92 4.41 -0.82 18.16
N TYR A 93 3.18 -0.64 17.69
CA TYR A 93 2.22 0.27 18.34
C TYR A 93 1.71 -0.30 19.67
N GLY A 94 1.31 -1.58 19.70
CA GLY A 94 0.88 -2.25 20.93
C GLY A 94 -0.21 -3.30 20.68
N VAL A 95 -1.47 -2.85 20.67
CA VAL A 95 -2.65 -3.68 20.37
C VAL A 95 -3.33 -3.18 19.09
N ALA A 96 -3.38 -4.03 18.07
CA ALA A 96 -3.99 -3.73 16.78
C ALA A 96 -5.37 -4.39 16.62
N LEU A 97 -6.32 -3.68 16.01
CA LEU A 97 -7.61 -4.20 15.58
C LEU A 97 -7.61 -4.35 14.06
N ILE A 98 -7.94 -5.53 13.53
CA ILE A 98 -8.05 -5.78 12.08
C ILE A 98 -9.49 -6.17 11.77
N ILE A 99 -10.22 -5.31 11.05
CA ILE A 99 -11.61 -5.56 10.64
C ILE A 99 -11.61 -5.94 9.16
N ALA A 100 -11.80 -7.22 8.88
CA ALA A 100 -11.82 -7.78 7.53
C ALA A 100 -13.24 -7.82 6.94
N PRO A 101 -13.41 -7.72 5.61
CA PRO A 101 -14.68 -7.81 4.93
C PRO A 101 -14.99 -9.27 4.54
N TRP A 102 -16.05 -9.49 3.78
CA TRP A 102 -16.58 -10.82 3.45
C TRP A 102 -16.15 -11.36 2.09
N ASN A 103 -15.57 -10.54 1.22
CA ASN A 103 -15.38 -10.89 -0.19
C ASN A 103 -14.11 -11.71 -0.46
N TYR A 104 -13.08 -11.53 0.36
CA TYR A 104 -11.88 -12.37 0.44
C TYR A 104 -11.50 -12.56 1.91
N PRO A 105 -12.32 -13.30 2.69
CA PRO A 105 -12.24 -13.34 4.14
C PRO A 105 -10.92 -13.86 4.70
N LEU A 106 -10.19 -14.73 3.97
CA LEU A 106 -8.89 -15.23 4.44
C LEU A 106 -7.80 -14.20 4.14
N ASN A 107 -7.65 -13.79 2.89
CA ASN A 107 -6.63 -12.86 2.44
C ASN A 107 -6.70 -11.51 3.16
N LEU A 108 -7.89 -10.90 3.21
CA LEU A 108 -8.06 -9.58 3.81
C LEU A 108 -7.99 -9.57 5.34
N LEU A 109 -7.94 -10.75 5.97
CA LEU A 109 -7.61 -10.91 7.38
C LEU A 109 -6.12 -11.22 7.58
N LEU A 110 -5.61 -12.22 6.87
CA LEU A 110 -4.28 -12.79 7.08
C LEU A 110 -3.17 -11.86 6.60
N VAL A 111 -3.32 -11.18 5.46
CA VAL A 111 -2.26 -10.30 4.97
C VAL A 111 -1.96 -9.13 5.92
N PRO A 112 -2.95 -8.38 6.44
CA PRO A 112 -2.70 -7.40 7.50
C PRO A 112 -2.14 -8.04 8.77
N LEU A 113 -2.63 -9.23 9.14
CA LEU A 113 -2.19 -9.96 10.33
C LEU A 113 -0.71 -10.32 10.27
N VAL A 114 -0.22 -10.78 9.12
CA VAL A 114 1.21 -11.11 8.89
C VAL A 114 2.10 -9.92 9.23
N GLY A 115 1.77 -8.74 8.73
CA GLY A 115 2.58 -7.55 9.03
C GLY A 115 2.47 -7.08 10.49
N ALA A 116 1.30 -7.23 11.11
CA ALA A 116 1.13 -6.93 12.54
C ALA A 116 1.98 -7.87 13.42
N ILE A 117 2.00 -9.17 13.12
CA ILE A 117 2.87 -10.14 13.80
C ILE A 117 4.34 -9.81 13.53
N ALA A 118 4.69 -9.48 12.28
CA ALA A 118 6.04 -9.09 11.90
C ALA A 118 6.52 -7.83 12.65
N ALA A 119 5.64 -6.86 12.88
CA ALA A 119 5.94 -5.65 13.66
C ALA A 119 6.07 -5.93 15.17
N GLY A 120 5.52 -7.03 15.66
CA GLY A 120 5.57 -7.44 17.06
C GLY A 120 4.36 -6.98 17.89
N GLU A 121 3.22 -6.77 17.25
CA GLU A 121 1.95 -6.43 17.93
C GLU A 121 1.57 -7.52 18.95
N THR A 122 1.09 -7.09 20.13
CA THR A 122 0.94 -7.95 21.31
C THR A 122 -0.42 -8.61 21.41
N ARG A 123 -1.46 -7.99 20.86
CA ARG A 123 -2.83 -8.53 20.80
C ARG A 123 -3.52 -8.07 19.53
N LEU A 124 -4.22 -9.00 18.91
CA LEU A 124 -4.90 -8.82 17.63
C LEU A 124 -6.35 -9.26 17.76
N GLN A 125 -7.27 -8.39 17.37
CA GLN A 125 -8.70 -8.69 17.34
C GLN A 125 -9.25 -8.59 15.93
N ALA A 126 -10.02 -9.60 15.54
CA ALA A 126 -10.64 -9.65 14.22
C ALA A 126 -12.13 -10.03 14.29
N PRO A 127 -13.04 -9.10 13.99
CA PRO A 127 -14.40 -9.45 13.62
C PRO A 127 -14.43 -10.13 12.27
N SER A 128 -14.63 -11.45 12.28
CA SER A 128 -14.98 -12.20 11.08
C SER A 128 -16.46 -12.57 11.10
N LEU A 129 -17.07 -12.49 9.92
CA LEU A 129 -18.36 -13.11 9.65
C LEU A 129 -18.20 -14.63 9.82
N ARG A 130 -19.32 -15.30 10.13
CA ARG A 130 -19.47 -16.71 10.59
C ARG A 130 -18.75 -17.82 9.77
N GLN A 131 -17.97 -17.49 8.76
CA GLN A 131 -17.33 -18.38 7.79
C GLN A 131 -15.89 -18.79 8.12
N LEU A 132 -15.25 -18.22 9.16
CA LEU A 132 -13.86 -18.54 9.56
C LEU A 132 -13.67 -19.51 10.75
N PRO A 133 -14.59 -20.43 11.13
CA PRO A 133 -14.30 -21.39 12.21
C PRO A 133 -13.23 -22.44 11.85
N LEU A 134 -12.63 -22.38 10.65
CA LEU A 134 -11.68 -23.37 10.14
C LEU A 134 -10.21 -23.01 10.33
N LEU A 135 -9.86 -21.74 10.51
CA LEU A 135 -8.51 -21.41 10.95
C LEU A 135 -8.48 -21.69 12.45
N SER A 136 -8.08 -22.92 12.79
CA SER A 136 -7.60 -23.25 14.14
C SER A 136 -6.25 -22.56 14.31
N LEU A 137 -6.24 -21.22 14.22
CA LEU A 137 -5.04 -20.45 14.53
C LEU A 137 -4.62 -20.92 15.91
N PRO A 138 -3.33 -21.21 16.10
CA PRO A 138 -2.87 -21.75 17.36
C PRO A 138 -3.22 -20.75 18.44
N ASP A 139 -3.29 -21.23 19.68
CA ASP A 139 -3.41 -20.40 20.88
C ASP A 139 -2.11 -19.60 21.06
N LEU A 140 -1.89 -18.68 20.13
CA LEU A 140 -0.97 -17.58 20.23
C LEU A 140 -1.60 -16.73 21.32
N ASN A 141 -1.05 -16.78 22.53
CA ASN A 141 -1.45 -15.91 23.66
C ASN A 141 -1.50 -14.40 23.30
N CYS A 142 -1.05 -14.02 22.09
CA CYS A 142 -1.10 -12.71 21.46
C CYS A 142 -2.20 -12.52 20.38
N PHE A 143 -3.14 -13.44 20.17
CA PHE A 143 -4.22 -13.31 19.19
C PHE A 143 -5.59 -13.66 19.79
N THR A 144 -6.64 -12.92 19.43
CA THR A 144 -8.00 -13.18 19.88
C THR A 144 -8.98 -12.87 18.76
N MET A 145 -9.56 -13.90 18.13
CA MET A 145 -10.62 -13.71 17.15
C MET A 145 -11.95 -13.41 17.86
N VAL A 146 -12.67 -12.38 17.40
CA VAL A 146 -13.97 -12.00 17.96
C VAL A 146 -15.02 -12.16 16.88
N LEU A 147 -15.68 -13.31 16.80
CA LEU A 147 -16.69 -13.53 15.76
C LEU A 147 -17.87 -12.57 15.92
N GLY A 148 -18.27 -11.89 14.84
CA GLY A 148 -19.32 -10.88 14.93
C GLY A 148 -19.56 -10.11 13.64
N GLY A 149 -20.68 -9.40 13.59
CA GLY A 149 -21.05 -8.51 12.50
C GLY A 149 -20.82 -7.04 12.84
N PRO A 150 -21.52 -6.12 12.13
CA PRO A 150 -21.37 -4.67 12.36
C PRO A 150 -21.65 -4.22 13.80
N ARG A 151 -22.52 -4.92 14.53
CA ARG A 151 -22.85 -4.61 15.92
C ARG A 151 -21.65 -4.87 16.84
N GLU A 152 -21.05 -6.05 16.75
CA GLU A 152 -19.90 -6.45 17.54
C GLU A 152 -18.69 -5.59 17.19
N ALA A 153 -18.46 -5.32 15.90
CA ALA A 153 -17.41 -4.39 15.45
C ALA A 153 -17.59 -2.99 16.07
N THR A 154 -18.82 -2.46 16.12
CA THR A 154 -19.12 -1.17 16.76
C THR A 154 -18.85 -1.18 18.28
N LEU A 155 -19.09 -2.31 18.95
CA LEU A 155 -18.77 -2.45 20.38
C LEU A 155 -17.27 -2.53 20.61
N LEU A 156 -16.54 -3.26 19.76
CA LEU A 156 -15.08 -3.34 19.82
C LEU A 156 -14.46 -1.96 19.68
N LEU A 157 -14.89 -1.17 18.70
CA LEU A 157 -14.39 0.18 18.42
C LEU A 157 -14.53 1.18 19.58
N LYS A 158 -15.27 0.85 20.65
CA LYS A 158 -15.30 1.67 21.89
C LYS A 158 -14.04 1.52 22.74
N ASN A 159 -13.31 0.42 22.59
CA ASN A 159 -12.08 0.15 23.32
C ASN A 159 -10.89 0.92 22.73
N LYS A 160 -9.85 1.09 23.52
CA LYS A 160 -8.59 1.67 23.06
C LYS A 160 -7.77 0.62 22.32
N PHE A 161 -7.42 0.95 21.08
CA PHE A 161 -6.41 0.24 20.29
C PHE A 161 -5.26 1.19 19.97
N ASP A 162 -4.06 0.65 19.79
CA ASP A 162 -2.89 1.43 19.39
C ASP A 162 -2.78 1.52 17.85
N TYR A 163 -3.50 0.66 17.12
CA TYR A 163 -3.71 0.77 15.67
C TYR A 163 -5.05 0.14 15.24
N ILE A 164 -5.74 0.70 14.24
CA ILE A 164 -6.93 0.07 13.63
C ILE A 164 -6.75 -0.06 12.12
N PHE A 165 -6.83 -1.29 11.62
CA PHE A 165 -6.85 -1.60 10.20
C PHE A 165 -8.28 -2.02 9.81
N PHE A 166 -8.89 -1.35 8.84
CA PHE A 166 -10.24 -1.64 8.38
C PHE A 166 -10.28 -1.75 6.86
N THR A 167 -10.89 -2.83 6.36
CA THR A 167 -11.25 -2.96 4.95
C THR A 167 -12.76 -3.07 4.80
N GLY A 168 -13.34 -2.33 3.85
CA GLY A 168 -14.77 -2.41 3.58
C GLY A 168 -15.20 -1.79 2.26
N GLU A 169 -16.27 -2.35 1.68
CA GLU A 169 -16.90 -1.88 0.43
C GLU A 169 -17.36 -0.40 0.54
N GLU A 170 -18.12 -0.06 1.57
CA GLU A 170 -18.77 1.25 1.69
C GLU A 170 -17.90 2.26 2.45
N PRO A 171 -17.54 3.40 1.85
CA PRO A 171 -16.74 4.45 2.50
C PRO A 171 -17.35 4.99 3.80
N ARG A 172 -18.68 4.98 3.89
CA ARG A 172 -19.42 5.34 5.11
C ARG A 172 -19.01 4.51 6.34
N ARG A 173 -18.64 3.24 6.16
CA ARG A 173 -18.17 2.39 7.26
C ARG A 173 -16.78 2.81 7.74
N GLY A 174 -15.91 3.21 6.80
CA GLY A 174 -14.62 3.81 7.13
C GLY A 174 -14.75 5.07 7.98
N TRP A 175 -15.75 5.92 7.71
CA TRP A 175 -16.01 7.12 8.53
C TRP A 175 -16.41 6.79 9.96
N ILE A 176 -17.20 5.72 10.17
CA ILE A 176 -17.59 5.25 11.50
C ILE A 176 -16.34 4.78 12.27
N VAL A 177 -15.46 4.04 11.61
CA VAL A 177 -14.19 3.58 12.20
C VAL A 177 -13.30 4.77 12.56
N MET A 178 -13.12 5.73 11.63
CA MET A 178 -12.33 6.93 11.85
C MET A 178 -12.89 7.79 13.01
N ALA A 179 -14.21 7.94 13.09
CA ALA A 179 -14.86 8.66 14.17
C ALA A 179 -14.61 7.99 15.53
N ALA A 180 -14.67 6.66 15.60
CA ALA A 180 -14.35 5.92 16.82
C ALA A 180 -12.86 6.03 17.19
N ALA A 181 -11.96 5.87 16.22
CA ALA A 181 -10.51 5.99 16.40
C ALA A 181 -10.10 7.37 16.93
N SER A 182 -10.80 8.43 16.50
CA SER A 182 -10.54 9.81 16.94
C SER A 182 -10.72 10.01 18.45
N GLN A 183 -11.58 9.20 19.11
CA GLN A 183 -11.81 9.29 20.55
C GLN A 183 -10.58 8.88 21.37
N HIS A 184 -9.67 8.11 20.77
CA HIS A 184 -8.46 7.60 21.41
C HIS A 184 -7.16 8.07 20.75
N LEU A 185 -7.27 8.94 19.72
CA LEU A 185 -6.16 9.34 18.85
C LEU A 185 -5.44 8.13 18.21
N THR A 186 -6.19 7.09 17.89
CA THR A 186 -5.65 5.85 17.32
C THR A 186 -5.33 6.06 15.83
N PRO A 187 -4.10 5.78 15.37
CA PRO A 187 -3.79 5.75 13.94
C PRO A 187 -4.57 4.64 13.23
N ILE A 188 -4.92 4.88 11.97
CA ILE A 188 -5.77 3.97 11.18
C ILE A 188 -5.23 3.75 9.77
N THR A 189 -5.53 2.57 9.23
CA THR A 189 -5.54 2.28 7.79
C THR A 189 -6.96 1.95 7.39
N LEU A 190 -7.46 2.60 6.34
CA LEU A 190 -8.78 2.38 5.76
C LEU A 190 -8.60 1.97 4.30
N GLU A 191 -8.90 0.71 3.98
CA GLU A 191 -8.95 0.16 2.63
C GLU A 191 -10.42 0.14 2.16
N LEU A 192 -10.81 1.09 1.32
CA LEU A 192 -12.21 1.30 0.94
C LEU A 192 -12.43 1.07 -0.56
N GLY A 193 -13.69 0.91 -0.94
CA GLY A 193 -14.09 0.74 -2.34
C GLY A 193 -14.19 2.04 -3.14
N GLY A 194 -14.78 1.94 -4.31
CA GLY A 194 -15.04 3.06 -5.20
C GLY A 194 -15.35 2.59 -6.62
N LYS A 195 -15.69 3.52 -7.51
CA LYS A 195 -15.96 3.18 -8.91
C LYS A 195 -14.67 3.24 -9.72
N ASN A 196 -14.02 2.10 -9.90
CA ASN A 196 -12.75 2.02 -10.64
C ASN A 196 -12.99 2.21 -12.15
N PRO A 197 -12.45 3.26 -12.78
CA PRO A 197 -12.57 3.47 -14.21
C PRO A 197 -11.64 2.54 -15.00
N CYS A 198 -12.12 2.09 -16.16
CA CYS A 198 -11.31 1.44 -17.17
C CYS A 198 -11.42 2.19 -18.51
N TYR A 199 -10.38 2.92 -18.90
CA TYR A 199 -10.32 3.56 -20.22
C TYR A 199 -9.82 2.58 -21.27
N VAL A 200 -10.53 2.46 -22.39
CA VAL A 200 -10.12 1.64 -23.55
C VAL A 200 -10.00 2.54 -24.77
N ASP A 201 -8.77 2.69 -25.24
CA ASP A 201 -8.41 3.50 -26.42
C ASP A 201 -8.78 2.80 -27.73
N ASP A 202 -8.95 3.57 -28.80
CA ASP A 202 -9.24 3.04 -30.15
C ASP A 202 -8.09 2.19 -30.71
N ASN A 203 -6.86 2.47 -30.28
CA ASN A 203 -5.66 1.74 -30.68
C ASN A 203 -5.26 0.74 -29.59
N CYS A 204 -5.95 -0.41 -29.53
CA CYS A 204 -5.62 -1.51 -28.62
C CYS A 204 -5.80 -2.88 -29.29
N ASP A 205 -5.23 -3.92 -28.68
CA ASP A 205 -5.61 -5.30 -29.01
C ASP A 205 -6.97 -5.63 -28.38
N LEU A 206 -8.01 -5.57 -29.22
CA LEU A 206 -9.40 -5.71 -28.81
C LEU A 206 -9.69 -7.00 -28.04
N GLN A 207 -9.19 -8.15 -28.52
CA GLN A 207 -9.52 -9.42 -27.89
C GLN A 207 -8.79 -9.59 -26.56
N ASN A 208 -7.54 -9.11 -26.47
CA ASN A 208 -6.79 -9.10 -25.22
C ASN A 208 -7.45 -8.20 -24.17
N VAL A 209 -7.92 -7.01 -24.58
CA VAL A 209 -8.69 -6.12 -23.70
C VAL A 209 -9.97 -6.81 -23.23
N ALA A 210 -10.76 -7.39 -24.14
CA ALA A 210 -12.00 -8.06 -23.78
C ALA A 210 -11.78 -9.22 -22.81
N ASN A 211 -10.77 -10.08 -23.04
CA ASN A 211 -10.43 -11.19 -22.16
C ASN A 211 -10.07 -10.68 -20.75
N ARG A 212 -9.21 -9.65 -20.66
CA ARG A 212 -8.76 -9.09 -19.38
C ARG A 212 -9.89 -8.40 -18.64
N VAL A 213 -10.65 -7.53 -19.30
CA VAL A 213 -11.79 -6.82 -18.70
C VAL A 213 -12.86 -7.81 -18.23
N ALA A 214 -13.20 -8.82 -19.03
CA ALA A 214 -14.17 -9.84 -18.65
C ALA A 214 -13.70 -10.68 -17.46
N TRP A 215 -12.47 -11.22 -17.51
CA TRP A 215 -11.94 -12.07 -16.44
C TRP A 215 -11.99 -11.33 -15.13
N PHE A 216 -11.46 -10.12 -15.11
CA PHE A 216 -11.32 -9.35 -13.90
C PHE A 216 -12.64 -8.74 -13.39
N ARG A 217 -13.58 -8.39 -14.29
CA ARG A 217 -14.90 -7.94 -13.87
C ARG A 217 -15.71 -9.04 -13.21
N PHE A 218 -15.64 -10.26 -13.76
CA PHE A 218 -16.54 -11.35 -13.38
C PHE A 218 -15.89 -12.35 -12.41
N PHE A 219 -14.59 -12.22 -12.14
CA PHE A 219 -13.90 -12.88 -11.03
C PHE A 219 -14.64 -12.63 -9.71
N ASN A 220 -14.88 -13.67 -8.92
CA ASN A 220 -15.70 -13.62 -7.70
C ASN A 220 -17.08 -12.95 -7.90
N ALA A 221 -17.66 -13.10 -9.10
CA ALA A 221 -18.88 -12.41 -9.54
C ALA A 221 -18.82 -10.88 -9.40
N GLY A 222 -17.63 -10.28 -9.55
CA GLY A 222 -17.41 -8.83 -9.48
C GLY A 222 -17.49 -8.22 -8.09
N GLN A 223 -17.47 -9.04 -7.03
CA GLN A 223 -17.48 -8.62 -5.62
C GLN A 223 -16.06 -8.28 -5.14
N THR A 224 -15.40 -7.36 -5.86
CA THR A 224 -13.97 -7.07 -5.68
C THR A 224 -13.74 -5.56 -5.70
N CYS A 225 -13.12 -4.99 -4.66
CA CYS A 225 -12.95 -3.53 -4.53
C CYS A 225 -12.09 -2.90 -5.63
N VAL A 226 -11.27 -3.71 -6.33
CA VAL A 226 -10.44 -3.27 -7.46
C VAL A 226 -11.05 -3.60 -8.83
N ALA A 227 -12.19 -4.31 -8.91
CA ALA A 227 -12.93 -4.66 -10.14
C ALA A 227 -13.16 -3.43 -11.04
N PRO A 228 -13.24 -3.55 -12.39
CA PRO A 228 -13.50 -2.40 -13.24
C PRO A 228 -14.97 -2.10 -13.06
N ASP A 229 -15.28 -0.98 -12.45
CA ASP A 229 -16.66 -0.70 -12.12
C ASP A 229 -17.41 -0.17 -13.36
N TYR A 230 -16.70 0.49 -14.27
CA TYR A 230 -17.22 0.93 -15.57
C TYR A 230 -16.11 1.09 -16.61
N VAL A 231 -16.49 1.01 -17.89
CA VAL A 231 -15.60 1.27 -19.03
C VAL A 231 -15.92 2.62 -19.66
N LEU A 232 -14.87 3.36 -20.06
CA LEU A 232 -14.94 4.55 -20.90
C LEU A 232 -14.22 4.25 -22.23
N CYS A 233 -14.89 4.44 -23.36
CA CYS A 233 -14.29 4.27 -24.68
C CYS A 233 -14.99 5.13 -25.75
N SER A 234 -14.46 5.20 -26.96
CA SER A 234 -15.17 5.85 -28.08
C SER A 234 -16.45 5.11 -28.46
N PRO A 235 -17.42 5.77 -29.11
CA PRO A 235 -18.57 5.09 -29.70
C PRO A 235 -18.16 3.94 -30.62
N GLU A 236 -17.13 4.14 -31.45
CA GLU A 236 -16.61 3.15 -32.39
C GLU A 236 -15.97 1.96 -31.66
N MET A 237 -15.22 2.22 -30.58
CA MET A 237 -14.63 1.17 -29.76
C MET A 237 -15.70 0.38 -29.01
N ARG A 238 -16.75 1.02 -28.51
CA ARG A 238 -17.89 0.33 -27.87
C ARG A 238 -18.48 -0.74 -28.80
N GLU A 239 -18.79 -0.38 -30.05
CA GLU A 239 -19.38 -1.33 -31.01
C GLU A 239 -18.46 -2.53 -31.31
N LYS A 240 -17.14 -2.33 -31.26
CA LYS A 240 -16.16 -3.42 -31.41
C LYS A 240 -16.02 -4.25 -30.13
N LEU A 241 -16.04 -3.61 -28.96
CA LEU A 241 -15.76 -4.24 -27.67
C LEU A 241 -16.90 -5.15 -27.20
N LEU A 242 -18.16 -4.80 -27.49
CA LEU A 242 -19.32 -5.60 -27.10
C LEU A 242 -19.27 -7.07 -27.57
N PRO A 243 -19.10 -7.38 -28.87
CA PRO A 243 -19.01 -8.77 -29.32
C PRO A 243 -17.77 -9.48 -28.79
N ALA A 244 -16.64 -8.78 -28.62
CA ALA A 244 -15.41 -9.37 -28.06
C ALA A 244 -15.58 -9.74 -26.57
N LEU A 245 -16.26 -8.89 -25.78
CA LEU A 245 -16.62 -9.17 -24.38
C LEU A 245 -17.59 -10.34 -24.28
N GLN A 246 -18.63 -10.38 -25.12
CA GLN A 246 -19.58 -11.50 -25.15
C GLN A 246 -18.88 -12.81 -25.50
N HIS A 247 -17.94 -12.77 -26.45
CA HIS A 247 -17.12 -13.91 -26.81
C HIS A 247 -16.26 -14.39 -25.63
N ALA A 248 -15.55 -13.48 -24.95
CA ALA A 248 -14.75 -13.80 -23.78
C ALA A 248 -15.59 -14.42 -22.64
N VAL A 249 -16.75 -13.85 -22.32
CA VAL A 249 -17.68 -14.39 -21.33
C VAL A 249 -18.15 -15.80 -21.70
N THR A 250 -18.48 -16.02 -22.98
CA THR A 250 -18.91 -17.34 -23.46
C THR A 250 -17.77 -18.36 -23.43
N GLN A 251 -16.53 -17.93 -23.69
CA GLN A 251 -15.34 -18.78 -23.56
C GLN A 251 -15.07 -19.17 -22.10
N PHE A 252 -15.27 -18.24 -21.16
CA PHE A 252 -15.00 -18.49 -19.74
C PHE A 252 -16.08 -19.32 -19.05
N TYR A 253 -17.35 -19.02 -19.30
CA TYR A 253 -18.47 -19.58 -18.54
C TYR A 253 -19.43 -20.43 -19.39
N GLY A 254 -19.13 -20.62 -20.68
CA GLY A 254 -19.99 -21.34 -21.61
C GLY A 254 -21.22 -20.54 -22.05
N LYS A 255 -22.12 -21.21 -22.78
CA LYS A 255 -23.38 -20.61 -23.28
C LYS A 255 -24.42 -20.39 -22.18
N ASP A 256 -24.29 -21.14 -21.09
CA ASP A 256 -25.13 -21.04 -19.90
C ASP A 256 -24.25 -20.78 -18.68
N PRO A 257 -23.93 -19.50 -18.38
CA PRO A 257 -23.09 -19.16 -17.24
C PRO A 257 -23.66 -19.59 -15.89
N GLN A 258 -24.98 -19.83 -15.78
CA GLN A 258 -25.60 -20.26 -14.52
C GLN A 258 -25.11 -21.64 -14.11
N SER A 259 -24.93 -22.57 -15.06
CA SER A 259 -24.41 -23.91 -14.78
C SER A 259 -22.88 -23.99 -14.73
N SER A 260 -22.16 -22.89 -14.98
CA SER A 260 -20.70 -22.86 -14.93
C SER A 260 -20.19 -23.08 -13.50
N PRO A 261 -19.25 -24.01 -13.28
CA PRO A 261 -18.58 -24.16 -11.98
C PRO A 261 -17.60 -23.02 -11.69
N ASP A 262 -17.26 -22.21 -12.70
CA ASP A 262 -16.26 -21.16 -12.64
C ASP A 262 -16.87 -19.77 -12.36
N LEU A 263 -18.19 -19.68 -12.15
CA LEU A 263 -18.87 -18.44 -11.83
C LEU A 263 -19.41 -18.43 -10.39
N ALA A 264 -18.90 -17.49 -9.58
CA ALA A 264 -19.33 -17.31 -8.19
C ALA A 264 -20.80 -16.83 -8.06
N ARG A 265 -21.31 -16.83 -6.83
CA ARG A 265 -22.66 -16.35 -6.48
C ARG A 265 -22.61 -15.11 -5.59
N ILE A 266 -23.67 -14.31 -5.63
CA ILE A 266 -23.78 -13.13 -4.76
C ILE A 266 -23.92 -13.58 -3.30
N ILE A 267 -23.16 -12.94 -2.41
CA ILE A 267 -22.96 -13.41 -1.03
C ILE A 267 -24.25 -13.52 -0.20
N SER A 268 -25.23 -12.63 -0.42
CA SER A 268 -26.45 -12.59 0.39
C SER A 268 -27.67 -12.12 -0.40
N PRO A 269 -28.89 -12.46 0.05
CA PRO A 269 -30.12 -11.96 -0.57
C PRO A 269 -30.18 -10.43 -0.64
N LYS A 270 -29.67 -9.73 0.40
CA LYS A 270 -29.62 -8.27 0.42
C LYS A 270 -28.73 -7.73 -0.72
N HIS A 271 -27.53 -8.27 -0.87
CA HIS A 271 -26.61 -7.83 -1.93
C HIS A 271 -27.13 -8.22 -3.32
N PHE A 272 -27.78 -9.38 -3.44
CA PHE A 272 -28.43 -9.83 -4.67
C PHE A 272 -29.53 -8.86 -5.10
N LEU A 273 -30.45 -8.49 -4.19
CA LEU A 273 -31.53 -7.55 -4.50
C LEU A 273 -31.00 -6.17 -4.90
N ARG A 274 -29.93 -5.69 -4.25
CA ARG A 274 -29.25 -4.44 -4.61
C ARG A 274 -28.69 -4.53 -6.03
N ALA A 275 -27.84 -5.52 -6.31
CA ALA A 275 -27.20 -5.69 -7.62
C ALA A 275 -28.23 -5.90 -8.74
N ARG A 276 -29.27 -6.72 -8.52
CA ARG A 276 -30.38 -6.92 -9.46
C ARG A 276 -31.09 -5.60 -9.77
N GLY A 277 -31.28 -4.73 -8.78
CA GLY A 277 -31.87 -3.40 -8.96
C GLY A 277 -31.08 -2.50 -9.92
N LEU A 278 -29.77 -2.71 -10.08
CA LEU A 278 -28.93 -1.92 -10.97
C LEU A 278 -29.12 -2.27 -12.45
N LEU A 279 -29.64 -3.48 -12.77
CA LEU A 279 -29.82 -3.95 -14.15
C LEU A 279 -30.76 -3.06 -15.00
N GLY A 280 -31.65 -2.29 -14.35
CA GLY A 280 -32.56 -1.34 -15.02
C GLY A 280 -31.93 -0.01 -15.42
N SER A 281 -30.64 0.22 -15.14
CA SER A 281 -29.96 1.52 -15.33
C SER A 281 -29.55 1.83 -16.78
N GLY A 282 -29.98 1.04 -17.76
CA GLY A 282 -29.58 1.20 -19.16
C GLY A 282 -30.09 0.06 -20.03
N ARG A 283 -29.56 -0.06 -21.24
CA ARG A 283 -29.88 -1.18 -22.13
C ARG A 283 -28.92 -2.33 -21.88
N VAL A 284 -29.45 -3.53 -21.64
CA VAL A 284 -28.67 -4.76 -21.55
C VAL A 284 -28.15 -5.11 -22.96
N ALA A 285 -26.84 -5.06 -23.16
CA ALA A 285 -26.20 -5.50 -24.41
C ALA A 285 -26.15 -7.03 -24.50
N PHE A 286 -25.79 -7.69 -23.40
CA PHE A 286 -25.92 -9.14 -23.19
C PHE A 286 -25.97 -9.44 -21.68
N GLY A 287 -26.40 -10.66 -21.34
CA GLY A 287 -26.62 -11.07 -19.95
C GLY A 287 -28.00 -10.64 -19.44
N GLY A 288 -28.07 -10.17 -18.20
CA GLY A 288 -29.28 -9.66 -17.55
C GLY A 288 -30.16 -10.73 -16.90
N GLN A 289 -29.87 -12.02 -17.07
CA GLN A 289 -30.56 -13.09 -16.35
C GLN A 289 -30.19 -13.07 -14.87
N SER A 290 -31.14 -13.40 -14.00
CA SER A 290 -30.89 -13.54 -12.57
C SER A 290 -31.81 -14.57 -11.94
N ASP A 291 -31.32 -15.27 -10.92
CA ASP A 291 -32.08 -16.20 -10.10
C ASP A 291 -31.85 -15.88 -8.62
N GLU A 292 -32.92 -15.52 -7.91
CA GLU A 292 -32.88 -15.15 -6.51
C GLU A 292 -32.60 -16.34 -5.58
N GLN A 293 -33.05 -17.54 -5.95
CA GLN A 293 -32.86 -18.74 -5.13
C GLN A 293 -31.38 -19.13 -5.08
N GLU A 294 -30.71 -19.04 -6.23
CA GLU A 294 -29.28 -19.30 -6.36
C GLU A 294 -28.40 -18.08 -6.07
N ARG A 295 -28.99 -16.89 -5.88
CA ARG A 295 -28.29 -15.60 -5.84
C ARG A 295 -27.37 -15.41 -7.05
N TYR A 296 -27.86 -15.84 -8.21
CA TYR A 296 -27.16 -15.81 -9.48
C TYR A 296 -27.52 -14.55 -10.27
N ILE A 297 -26.52 -13.82 -10.76
CA ILE A 297 -26.70 -12.77 -11.76
C ILE A 297 -25.71 -13.09 -12.88
N ALA A 298 -26.20 -13.16 -14.12
CA ALA A 298 -25.36 -13.42 -15.28
C ALA A 298 -24.31 -12.30 -15.47
N PRO A 299 -23.10 -12.60 -15.98
CA PRO A 299 -22.19 -11.59 -16.49
C PRO A 299 -22.92 -10.65 -17.46
N THR A 300 -23.11 -9.40 -17.05
CA THR A 300 -23.98 -8.46 -17.74
C THR A 300 -23.21 -7.24 -18.18
N VAL A 301 -23.40 -6.82 -19.44
CA VAL A 301 -22.91 -5.53 -19.95
C VAL A 301 -24.08 -4.60 -20.21
N LEU A 302 -24.01 -3.40 -19.65
CA LEU A 302 -24.98 -2.32 -19.88
C LEU A 302 -24.38 -1.26 -20.80
N VAL A 303 -25.19 -0.77 -21.72
CA VAL A 303 -24.88 0.35 -22.61
C VAL A 303 -26.00 1.38 -22.55
N ASP A 304 -25.74 2.55 -23.13
CA ASP A 304 -26.67 3.69 -23.11
C ASP A 304 -27.05 4.10 -21.66
N VAL A 305 -26.09 3.94 -20.75
CA VAL A 305 -26.16 4.31 -19.33
C VAL A 305 -25.82 5.79 -19.19
N LYS A 306 -26.60 6.51 -18.39
CA LYS A 306 -26.35 7.91 -18.04
C LYS A 306 -25.53 8.00 -16.76
N GLU A 307 -24.77 9.09 -16.62
CA GLU A 307 -24.02 9.37 -15.40
C GLU A 307 -24.88 9.33 -14.14
N THR A 308 -26.14 9.75 -14.24
CA THR A 308 -27.12 9.86 -13.14
C THR A 308 -27.81 8.55 -12.78
N ASP A 309 -27.66 7.51 -13.59
CA ASP A 309 -28.37 6.25 -13.35
C ASP A 309 -27.79 5.52 -12.14
N PRO A 310 -28.58 4.74 -11.37
CA PRO A 310 -28.14 4.11 -10.13
C PRO A 310 -26.84 3.31 -10.25
N VAL A 311 -26.65 2.57 -11.35
CA VAL A 311 -25.42 1.81 -11.62
C VAL A 311 -24.16 2.69 -11.69
N MET A 312 -24.30 4.01 -11.90
CA MET A 312 -23.22 4.98 -11.94
C MET A 312 -23.10 5.85 -10.69
N GLN A 313 -23.99 5.70 -9.71
CA GLN A 313 -24.03 6.49 -8.47
C GLN A 313 -23.42 5.77 -7.27
N GLU A 314 -23.45 4.45 -7.26
CA GLU A 314 -22.82 3.62 -6.22
C GLU A 314 -21.82 2.63 -6.83
N GLU A 315 -20.94 2.06 -6.00
CA GLU A 315 -20.09 0.94 -6.38
C GLU A 315 -20.94 -0.29 -6.68
N ILE A 316 -20.69 -0.95 -7.82
CA ILE A 316 -21.58 -1.99 -8.32
C ILE A 316 -21.38 -3.29 -7.54
N PHE A 317 -20.13 -3.67 -7.23
CA PHE A 317 -19.79 -4.86 -6.42
C PHE A 317 -20.61 -6.12 -6.78
N GLY A 318 -20.69 -6.43 -8.07
CA GLY A 318 -21.50 -7.49 -8.67
C GLY A 318 -21.19 -7.63 -10.18
N PRO A 319 -21.75 -8.62 -10.90
CA PRO A 319 -21.31 -8.97 -12.25
C PRO A 319 -21.98 -8.11 -13.34
N ILE A 320 -21.94 -6.77 -13.18
CA ILE A 320 -22.57 -5.81 -14.09
C ILE A 320 -21.52 -4.79 -14.54
N LEU A 321 -21.32 -4.63 -15.85
CA LEU A 321 -20.34 -3.72 -16.43
C LEU A 321 -21.01 -2.68 -17.33
N PRO A 322 -21.25 -1.45 -16.83
CA PRO A 322 -21.64 -0.34 -17.69
C PRO A 322 -20.48 0.12 -18.58
N ILE A 323 -20.77 0.35 -19.86
CA ILE A 323 -19.87 0.97 -20.84
C ILE A 323 -20.45 2.32 -21.24
N LEU A 324 -19.70 3.38 -20.98
CA LEU A 324 -20.04 4.74 -21.36
C LEU A 324 -19.13 5.20 -22.49
N THR A 325 -19.69 6.02 -23.38
CA THR A 325 -18.95 6.57 -24.51
C THR A 325 -18.38 7.94 -24.19
N VAL A 326 -17.14 8.19 -24.59
CA VAL A 326 -16.42 9.47 -24.52
C VAL A 326 -15.71 9.72 -25.86
N SER A 327 -15.46 10.97 -26.23
CA SER A 327 -14.84 11.32 -27.50
C SER A 327 -13.35 10.98 -27.59
N GLY A 328 -12.74 10.58 -26.48
CA GLY A 328 -11.33 10.18 -26.39
C GLY A 328 -10.75 10.38 -25.00
N VAL A 329 -9.42 10.23 -24.90
CA VAL A 329 -8.69 10.22 -23.62
C VAL A 329 -8.88 11.51 -22.79
N GLU A 330 -9.02 12.67 -23.42
CA GLU A 330 -9.19 13.94 -22.69
C GLU A 330 -10.52 14.02 -21.96
N GLU A 331 -11.61 13.62 -22.62
CA GLU A 331 -12.93 13.56 -21.99
C GLU A 331 -12.96 12.45 -20.94
N ALA A 332 -12.29 11.31 -21.17
CA ALA A 332 -12.16 10.26 -20.17
C ALA A 332 -11.48 10.76 -18.89
N ILE A 333 -10.35 11.47 -19.02
CA ILE A 333 -9.62 12.07 -17.89
C ILE A 333 -10.51 13.08 -17.17
N ALA A 334 -11.21 13.95 -17.90
CA ALA A 334 -12.12 14.93 -17.31
C ALA A 334 -13.27 14.25 -16.55
N PHE A 335 -13.85 13.18 -17.10
CA PHE A 335 -14.90 12.38 -16.48
C PHE A 335 -14.43 11.75 -15.17
N ILE A 336 -13.24 11.15 -15.17
CA ILE A 336 -12.65 10.51 -14.00
C ILE A 336 -12.39 11.55 -12.89
N ARG A 337 -11.81 12.70 -13.24
CA ARG A 337 -11.46 13.77 -12.28
C ARG A 337 -12.66 14.46 -11.64
N LYS A 338 -13.85 14.39 -12.27
CA LYS A 338 -15.10 14.93 -11.72
C LYS A 338 -15.64 14.08 -10.55
N ARG A 339 -15.14 12.85 -10.38
CA ARG A 339 -15.61 11.88 -9.40
C ARG A 339 -14.58 11.70 -8.28
N GLU A 340 -15.02 11.02 -7.22
CA GLU A 340 -14.14 10.61 -6.14
C GLU A 340 -13.00 9.73 -6.64
N LYS A 341 -11.83 9.85 -6.00
CA LYS A 341 -10.64 9.09 -6.38
C LYS A 341 -10.89 7.59 -6.14
N PRO A 342 -10.71 6.73 -7.17
CA PRO A 342 -10.98 5.31 -7.06
C PRO A 342 -9.83 4.56 -6.36
N LEU A 343 -10.09 3.30 -6.00
CA LEU A 343 -9.04 2.43 -5.46
C LEU A 343 -8.08 1.98 -6.56
N ALA A 344 -8.63 1.64 -7.74
CA ALA A 344 -7.87 1.26 -8.92
C ALA A 344 -8.30 2.06 -10.16
N LEU A 345 -7.39 2.22 -11.11
CA LEU A 345 -7.64 2.84 -12.41
C LEU A 345 -6.91 2.07 -13.50
N PHE A 346 -7.60 1.83 -14.61
CA PHE A 346 -7.08 1.04 -15.72
C PHE A 346 -7.09 1.84 -17.03
N ALA A 347 -6.04 1.68 -17.84
CA ALA A 347 -5.98 2.25 -19.18
C ALA A 347 -5.40 1.25 -20.18
N PHE A 348 -6.11 0.99 -21.28
CA PHE A 348 -5.69 0.11 -22.36
C PHE A 348 -5.41 0.89 -23.63
N SER A 349 -4.18 0.83 -24.14
CA SER A 349 -3.75 1.39 -25.43
C SER A 349 -2.38 0.82 -25.83
N ASN A 350 -2.17 0.63 -27.13
CA ASN A 350 -0.86 0.35 -27.71
C ASN A 350 0.05 1.61 -27.73
N ASP A 351 -0.53 2.81 -27.58
CA ASP A 351 0.24 4.04 -27.43
C ASP A 351 0.49 4.35 -25.94
N TRP A 352 1.72 4.14 -25.49
CA TRP A 352 2.15 4.47 -24.12
C TRP A 352 2.00 5.94 -23.77
N LYS A 353 1.94 6.86 -24.73
CA LYS A 353 1.63 8.27 -24.45
C LYS A 353 0.21 8.43 -23.92
N VAL A 354 -0.75 7.64 -24.42
CA VAL A 354 -2.14 7.64 -23.94
C VAL A 354 -2.18 7.07 -22.52
N VAL A 355 -1.54 5.91 -22.29
CA VAL A 355 -1.48 5.28 -20.96
C VAL A 355 -0.84 6.22 -19.92
N ASN A 356 0.33 6.79 -20.23
CA ASN A 356 1.02 7.71 -19.33
C ASN A 356 0.25 9.00 -19.10
N LYS A 357 -0.49 9.49 -20.11
CA LYS A 357 -1.34 10.66 -19.93
C LYS A 357 -2.47 10.43 -18.92
N VAL A 358 -3.11 9.25 -18.96
CA VAL A 358 -4.11 8.89 -17.95
C VAL A 358 -3.45 8.77 -16.57
N LEU A 359 -2.29 8.11 -16.48
CA LEU A 359 -1.52 7.98 -15.24
C LEU A 359 -1.16 9.35 -14.64
N ASP A 360 -0.58 10.25 -15.42
CA ASP A 360 -0.04 11.53 -14.97
C ASP A 360 -1.12 12.55 -14.61
N GLN A 361 -2.32 12.42 -15.20
CA GLN A 361 -3.39 13.41 -15.08
C GLN A 361 -4.57 12.95 -14.21
N THR A 362 -4.48 11.78 -13.59
CA THR A 362 -5.50 11.26 -12.66
C THR A 362 -4.88 10.90 -11.30
N SER A 363 -5.71 10.50 -10.35
CA SER A 363 -5.26 10.07 -9.02
C SER A 363 -6.12 8.91 -8.55
N SER A 364 -5.49 7.79 -8.23
CA SER A 364 -6.09 6.55 -7.73
C SER A 364 -5.16 5.92 -6.70
N GLY A 365 -5.62 4.89 -5.99
CA GLY A 365 -4.77 4.09 -5.11
C GLY A 365 -3.69 3.34 -5.91
N THR A 366 -4.13 2.59 -6.91
CA THR A 366 -3.28 1.88 -7.86
C THR A 366 -3.66 2.24 -9.30
N PHE A 367 -2.69 2.16 -10.22
CA PHE A 367 -2.89 2.30 -11.65
C PHE A 367 -2.31 1.09 -12.39
N ALA A 368 -3.04 0.58 -13.38
CA ALA A 368 -2.56 -0.48 -14.26
C ALA A 368 -2.78 -0.11 -15.74
N GLY A 369 -1.67 -0.09 -16.49
CA GLY A 369 -1.68 0.10 -17.93
C GLY A 369 -1.65 -1.24 -18.64
N ASN A 370 -2.58 -1.47 -19.56
CA ASN A 370 -2.68 -2.70 -20.34
C ASN A 370 -2.72 -3.98 -19.47
N ASP A 371 -3.37 -3.94 -18.31
CA ASP A 371 -3.58 -5.11 -17.45
C ASP A 371 -4.83 -4.91 -16.56
N GLY A 372 -5.30 -5.98 -15.92
CA GLY A 372 -6.32 -5.96 -14.87
C GLY A 372 -5.71 -5.84 -13.48
N PHE A 373 -6.28 -6.54 -12.49
CA PHE A 373 -5.84 -6.49 -11.09
C PHE A 373 -4.66 -7.43 -10.76
N THR A 374 -3.92 -7.94 -11.76
CA THR A 374 -2.74 -8.81 -11.54
C THR A 374 -1.69 -8.16 -10.65
N PHE A 375 -1.66 -6.82 -10.59
CA PHE A 375 -0.82 -6.04 -9.67
C PHE A 375 -1.00 -6.45 -8.19
N MET A 376 -2.14 -7.05 -7.81
CA MET A 376 -2.39 -7.56 -6.46
C MET A 376 -1.44 -8.70 -6.07
N THR A 377 -0.77 -9.33 -7.06
CA THR A 377 0.24 -10.37 -6.82
C THR A 377 1.63 -9.78 -6.56
N ILE A 378 1.83 -8.48 -6.77
CA ILE A 378 3.11 -7.79 -6.58
C ILE A 378 3.21 -7.33 -5.12
N ILE A 379 3.47 -8.25 -4.20
CA ILE A 379 3.58 -7.99 -2.74
C ILE A 379 4.68 -6.99 -2.34
N SER A 380 5.54 -6.60 -3.29
CA SER A 380 6.57 -5.57 -3.11
C SER A 380 6.10 -4.15 -3.45
N MET A 381 4.87 -4.01 -3.94
CA MET A 381 4.21 -2.74 -4.24
C MET A 381 3.24 -2.40 -3.11
N PRO A 382 3.12 -1.12 -2.69
CA PRO A 382 2.11 -0.76 -1.71
C PRO A 382 0.72 -0.89 -2.32
N PHE A 383 -0.20 -1.48 -1.58
CA PHE A 383 -1.62 -1.46 -1.90
C PHE A 383 -2.36 -0.59 -0.88
N GLY A 384 -3.15 0.36 -1.37
CA GLY A 384 -3.87 1.32 -0.53
C GLY A 384 -4.67 2.34 -1.33
N GLY A 385 -5.75 2.84 -0.74
CA GLY A 385 -6.57 3.90 -1.32
C GLY A 385 -6.03 5.32 -1.13
N VAL A 386 -6.69 6.29 -1.76
CA VAL A 386 -6.41 7.73 -1.59
C VAL A 386 -7.70 8.53 -1.60
N GLY A 387 -7.92 9.36 -0.58
CA GLY A 387 -9.15 10.13 -0.46
C GLY A 387 -10.31 9.22 -0.09
N HIS A 388 -11.36 9.19 -0.91
CA HIS A 388 -12.57 8.42 -0.62
C HIS A 388 -12.37 6.90 -0.69
N SER A 389 -11.41 6.44 -1.51
CA SER A 389 -11.04 5.02 -1.58
C SER A 389 -10.15 4.55 -0.43
N GLY A 390 -9.68 5.46 0.43
CA GLY A 390 -8.94 5.05 1.62
C GLY A 390 -7.80 5.96 2.04
N MET A 391 -7.11 5.51 3.08
CA MET A 391 -5.86 6.09 3.58
C MET A 391 -5.00 5.02 4.25
N GLY A 392 -3.68 5.17 4.18
CA GLY A 392 -2.76 4.11 4.58
C GLY A 392 -2.41 3.21 3.39
N LYS A 393 -1.59 2.19 3.65
CA LYS A 393 -1.16 1.21 2.65
C LYS A 393 -0.58 -0.02 3.32
N TYR A 394 -0.59 -1.15 2.65
CA TYR A 394 -0.01 -2.39 3.14
C TYR A 394 0.54 -3.23 1.96
N HIS A 395 0.71 -4.53 2.19
CA HIS A 395 1.49 -5.52 1.46
C HIS A 395 2.99 -5.54 1.79
N GLY A 396 3.52 -6.73 1.99
CA GLY A 396 4.91 -7.00 2.32
C GLY A 396 5.49 -6.08 3.39
N LYS A 397 6.57 -5.38 3.04
CA LYS A 397 7.23 -4.44 3.95
C LYS A 397 6.30 -3.29 4.37
N PHE A 398 5.36 -2.87 3.52
CA PHE A 398 4.44 -1.78 3.85
C PHE A 398 3.46 -2.20 4.95
N THR A 399 3.06 -3.47 5.03
CA THR A 399 2.27 -3.96 6.17
C THR A 399 3.08 -3.87 7.47
N PHE A 400 4.35 -4.30 7.45
CA PHE A 400 5.25 -4.14 8.61
C PHE A 400 5.40 -2.67 9.02
N ASP A 401 5.62 -1.77 8.06
CA ASP A 401 5.76 -0.33 8.32
C ASP A 401 4.45 0.27 8.88
N THR A 402 3.29 -0.17 8.39
CA THR A 402 1.97 0.28 8.83
C THR A 402 1.73 -0.03 10.31
N PHE A 403 2.12 -1.22 10.77
CA PHE A 403 2.03 -1.59 12.18
C PHE A 403 3.29 -1.22 12.99
N SER A 404 4.19 -0.40 12.45
CA SER A 404 5.38 0.05 13.17
C SER A 404 5.40 1.56 13.37
N HIS A 405 5.67 2.01 14.60
CA HIS A 405 6.05 3.38 14.89
C HIS A 405 7.54 3.61 14.59
N GLY A 406 7.84 4.56 13.69
CA GLY A 406 9.20 5.01 13.41
C GLY A 406 9.69 6.02 14.44
N ARG A 407 10.39 5.56 15.47
CA ARG A 407 10.94 6.41 16.52
C ARG A 407 12.27 7.05 16.10
N GLY A 408 12.26 8.36 15.87
CA GLY A 408 13.48 9.14 15.65
C GLY A 408 14.38 9.14 16.89
N CYS A 409 15.62 8.67 16.72
CA CYS A 409 16.61 8.54 17.79
C CYS A 409 17.88 9.34 17.44
N VAL A 410 18.39 10.09 18.41
CA VAL A 410 19.70 10.74 18.33
C VAL A 410 20.49 10.39 19.58
N LEU A 411 21.68 9.85 19.39
CA LEU A 411 22.64 9.57 20.46
C LEU A 411 23.85 10.48 20.26
N GLN A 412 23.99 11.47 21.13
CA GLN A 412 25.10 12.42 21.10
C GLN A 412 26.26 11.90 21.95
N SER A 413 27.49 12.25 21.57
CA SER A 413 28.66 11.96 22.40
C SER A 413 28.70 12.88 23.62
N PRO A 414 28.79 12.34 24.85
CA PRO A 414 28.92 13.18 26.06
C PRO A 414 30.29 13.87 26.18
N HIS A 415 31.25 13.55 25.31
CA HIS A 415 32.63 14.03 25.40
C HIS A 415 32.96 15.20 24.47
N LEU A 416 31.98 15.71 23.69
CA LEU A 416 32.18 16.77 22.70
C LEU A 416 31.50 18.10 23.08
N GLU A 417 31.42 18.38 24.38
CA GLU A 417 30.68 19.54 24.90
C GLU A 417 31.22 20.89 24.42
N PHE A 418 32.50 20.95 24.04
CA PHE A 418 33.08 22.16 23.47
C PHE A 418 32.41 22.59 22.15
N ILE A 419 31.95 21.64 21.32
CA ILE A 419 31.24 21.93 20.06
C ILE A 419 29.91 22.62 20.36
N ASN A 420 29.26 22.24 21.46
CA ASN A 420 27.99 22.81 21.87
C ASN A 420 28.08 24.29 22.28
N LYS A 421 29.27 24.80 22.63
CA LYS A 421 29.48 26.25 22.90
C LYS A 421 29.07 27.15 21.72
N LEU A 422 29.08 26.61 20.50
CA LEU A 422 28.61 27.32 19.31
C LEU A 422 27.13 27.69 19.39
N ARG A 423 26.30 26.84 20.00
CA ARG A 423 24.84 27.05 20.16
C ARG A 423 24.44 27.59 21.52
N TYR A 424 25.35 27.63 22.49
CA TYR A 424 25.06 28.11 23.85
C TYR A 424 25.12 29.64 23.99
N PRO A 425 24.27 30.23 24.87
CA PRO A 425 24.45 31.59 25.34
C PRO A 425 25.81 31.84 26.03
N PRO A 426 26.29 33.10 26.08
CA PRO A 426 25.71 34.28 25.44
C PRO A 426 25.83 34.17 23.91
N TYR A 427 24.98 34.83 23.13
CA TYR A 427 25.03 34.72 21.67
C TYR A 427 25.98 35.77 21.05
N SER A 428 26.57 35.46 19.89
CA SER A 428 27.35 36.41 19.09
C SER A 428 27.07 36.25 17.60
N GLN A 429 27.18 37.33 16.83
CA GLN A 429 26.93 37.28 15.38
C GLN A 429 27.87 36.31 14.65
N GLY A 430 29.13 36.20 15.07
CA GLY A 430 30.10 35.26 14.49
C GLY A 430 29.66 33.80 14.66
N ARG A 431 29.29 33.41 15.89
CA ARG A 431 28.78 32.07 16.19
C ARG A 431 27.48 31.78 15.46
N GLN A 432 26.58 32.76 15.38
CA GLN A 432 25.34 32.64 14.62
C GLN A 432 25.60 32.37 13.13
N ARG A 433 26.48 33.15 12.48
CA ARG A 433 26.82 32.96 11.06
C ARG A 433 27.43 31.58 10.80
N LEU A 434 28.35 31.15 11.66
CA LEU A 434 28.96 29.82 11.56
C LEU A 434 27.92 28.70 11.71
N LEU A 435 27.06 28.78 12.73
CA LEU A 435 26.03 27.76 12.97
C LEU A 435 25.04 27.69 11.80
N VAL A 436 24.60 28.84 11.27
CA VAL A 436 23.73 28.90 10.09
C VAL A 436 24.41 28.28 8.88
N TRP A 437 25.70 28.56 8.66
CA TRP A 437 26.48 27.97 7.57
C TRP A 437 26.56 26.44 7.69
N LEU A 438 26.88 25.91 8.88
CA LEU A 438 26.94 24.47 9.15
C LEU A 438 25.59 23.77 8.95
N LEU A 439 24.49 24.42 9.34
CA LEU A 439 23.14 23.89 9.14
C LEU A 439 22.72 23.85 7.66
N LYS A 440 23.21 24.79 6.84
CA LYS A 440 22.86 24.90 5.41
C LYS A 440 23.72 24.00 4.52
N LEU A 441 24.97 23.74 4.86
CA LEU A 441 25.88 22.95 4.01
C LEU A 441 25.49 21.48 3.84
N GLY A 442 24.80 20.90 4.83
CA GLY A 442 24.36 19.50 4.79
C GLY A 442 23.15 19.23 3.88
N ARG A 443 22.53 20.26 3.31
CA ARG A 443 21.38 20.15 2.41
C ARG A 443 21.77 20.66 1.02
N GLY A 444 22.62 19.93 0.29
CA GLY A 444 22.98 20.24 -1.12
C GLY A 444 23.02 21.74 -1.44
N GLY A 445 23.92 22.46 -0.75
CA GLY A 445 23.80 23.91 -0.55
C GLY A 445 23.65 24.74 -1.84
N PRO A 446 22.99 25.91 -1.76
CA PRO A 446 22.84 26.84 -2.87
C PRO A 446 24.19 27.40 -3.30
N ASP A 447 24.34 27.72 -4.59
CA ASP A 447 25.50 28.39 -5.18
C ASP A 447 26.03 29.50 -4.28
N LEU A 448 27.20 29.24 -3.69
CA LEU A 448 27.89 30.08 -2.73
C LEU A 448 28.58 31.27 -3.42
N LEU A 449 27.90 31.87 -4.41
CA LEU A 449 28.32 33.06 -5.15
C LEU A 449 27.40 34.27 -4.93
N SER A 450 26.23 34.10 -4.29
CA SER A 450 25.23 35.19 -4.16
C SER A 450 25.27 35.98 -2.85
N CYS A 451 26.18 35.66 -1.92
CA CYS A 451 26.18 36.28 -0.59
C CYS A 451 27.54 36.91 -0.19
N VAL A 452 28.11 37.77 -1.04
CA VAL A 452 28.90 38.91 -0.55
C VAL A 452 28.76 40.06 -1.56
N GLY A 453 27.92 41.05 -1.24
CA GLY A 453 28.03 42.37 -1.85
C GLY A 453 29.34 43.01 -1.39
N CYS A 454 30.40 42.89 -2.19
CA CYS A 454 31.66 43.59 -1.99
C CYS A 454 32.01 44.31 -3.30
N SER A 455 31.78 45.62 -3.31
CA SER A 455 32.16 46.52 -4.40
C SER A 455 33.65 46.84 -4.31
N ILE A 456 34.54 46.04 -4.90
CA ILE A 456 35.94 46.42 -5.18
C ILE A 456 36.39 45.78 -6.52
N PRO A 457 37.11 46.49 -7.42
CA PRO A 457 37.31 46.07 -8.80
C PRO A 457 38.34 44.95 -8.98
N CYS A 458 38.16 44.18 -10.06
CA CYS A 458 39.07 43.18 -10.62
C CYS A 458 40.55 43.57 -10.54
N LEU A 459 41.35 42.76 -9.84
CA LEU A 459 42.76 42.55 -10.16
C LEU A 459 43.07 41.05 -10.08
N SER A 460 43.57 40.54 -11.20
CA SER A 460 44.02 39.19 -11.46
C SER A 460 45.17 38.75 -10.54
N GLN A 461 45.02 37.61 -9.84
CA GLN A 461 46.06 36.57 -9.68
C GLN A 461 45.51 35.32 -8.94
N PRO A 462 46.05 34.11 -9.18
CA PRO A 462 45.44 32.84 -8.80
C PRO A 462 45.98 32.23 -7.49
N GLN A 463 45.21 31.26 -6.97
CA GLN A 463 45.52 30.29 -5.91
C GLN A 463 45.28 30.71 -4.46
N ILE A 464 44.09 30.38 -3.94
CA ILE A 464 43.87 30.10 -2.51
C ILE A 464 43.25 28.69 -2.42
N PRO A 465 43.86 27.72 -1.70
CA PRO A 465 43.28 26.39 -1.58
C PRO A 465 42.06 26.43 -0.65
N CYS A 466 40.97 25.79 -1.06
CA CYS A 466 39.78 25.57 -0.24
C CYS A 466 40.15 24.81 1.04
N LEU A 467 40.07 25.48 2.20
CA LEU A 467 40.26 24.85 3.50
C LEU A 467 39.13 23.85 3.78
N SER A 468 39.47 22.68 4.32
CA SER A 468 38.46 21.68 4.69
C SER A 468 37.51 22.24 5.78
N PRO A 469 36.24 21.80 5.84
CA PRO A 469 35.26 22.29 6.83
C PRO A 469 35.74 22.17 8.29
N ILE A 470 36.61 21.20 8.57
CA ILE A 470 37.22 20.95 9.88
C ILE A 470 38.16 22.11 10.29
N MET A 471 38.89 22.69 9.32
CA MET A 471 39.79 23.82 9.59
C MET A 471 39.02 25.12 9.90
N VAL A 472 37.87 25.32 9.25
CA VAL A 472 37.00 26.50 9.48
C VAL A 472 36.40 26.49 10.89
N ILE A 473 36.03 25.31 11.41
CA ILE A 473 35.51 25.14 12.77
C ILE A 473 36.57 25.53 13.82
N SER A 474 37.85 25.22 13.56
CA SER A 474 38.95 25.53 14.48
C SER A 474 39.22 27.05 14.59
N LEU A 475 39.07 27.77 13.47
CA LEU A 475 39.28 29.22 13.39
C LEU A 475 38.16 30.06 14.03
N ALA A 476 36.93 29.53 14.10
CA ALA A 476 35.78 30.29 14.59
C ALA A 476 35.39 29.99 16.06
N LEU A 477 36.01 28.99 16.69
CA LEU A 477 35.73 28.59 18.07
C LEU A 477 36.72 29.12 19.12
N ASP A 478 37.63 30.04 18.76
CA ASP A 478 38.72 30.51 19.64
C ASP A 478 39.36 29.35 20.41
N LEU A 479 39.63 28.24 19.71
CA LEU A 479 40.42 27.16 20.29
C LEU A 479 41.83 27.71 20.57
N PRO A 480 42.39 27.52 21.78
CA PRO A 480 43.75 27.94 22.06
C PRO A 480 44.67 27.37 20.99
N ARG A 481 45.44 28.24 20.32
CA ARG A 481 46.58 27.82 19.51
C ARG A 481 47.46 26.96 20.42
N LEU A 482 47.44 25.66 20.21
CA LEU A 482 48.43 24.74 20.78
C LEU A 482 49.77 25.10 20.14
N GLU A 483 50.47 26.05 20.75
CA GLU A 483 51.86 26.32 20.44
C GLU A 483 52.69 25.11 20.85
N LYS A 484 53.33 24.54 19.82
CA LYS A 484 54.29 23.45 19.82
C LYS A 484 55.15 23.36 21.09
N LYS A 485 55.06 22.22 21.80
CA LYS A 485 56.22 21.45 22.28
C LYS A 485 55.87 19.96 22.32
N GLY A 486 56.57 19.15 21.52
CA GLY A 486 56.67 17.70 21.68
C GLY A 486 55.68 16.87 20.85
N CYS A 487 56.22 15.96 20.03
CA CYS A 487 55.52 15.01 19.16
C CYS A 487 54.41 14.21 19.86
N PHE A 488 53.20 14.25 19.31
CA PHE A 488 52.27 13.11 19.30
C PHE A 488 51.47 13.12 17.98
N TYR A 489 51.72 12.13 17.13
CA TYR A 489 50.95 11.86 15.93
C TYR A 489 49.55 11.38 16.32
N ILE A 490 48.51 12.20 16.08
CA ILE A 490 47.13 11.69 16.02
C ILE A 490 46.84 11.35 14.56
N LYS A 491 47.02 10.07 14.21
CA LYS A 491 46.45 9.46 13.00
C LYS A 491 44.93 9.37 13.18
N VAL A 492 44.17 10.31 12.62
CA VAL A 492 42.76 10.05 12.28
C VAL A 492 42.77 9.48 10.87
N ALA A 493 42.51 8.18 10.75
CA ALA A 493 42.43 7.47 9.49
C ALA A 493 41.25 7.98 8.67
N ILE A 494 41.55 8.75 7.62
CA ILE A 494 40.68 8.90 6.45
C ILE A 494 40.94 7.66 5.59
N SER A 495 39.98 6.73 5.58
CA SER A 495 39.90 5.70 4.56
C SER A 495 38.49 5.76 4.00
N THR A 496 38.37 6.32 2.81
CA THR A 496 37.20 6.19 1.96
C THR A 496 37.64 5.50 0.69
N LEU A 497 36.90 4.45 0.34
CA LEU A 497 36.79 3.78 -0.95
C LEU A 497 37.81 4.18 -2.05
N THR A 498 38.64 3.23 -2.44
CA THR A 498 38.83 2.98 -3.87
C THR A 498 38.74 1.48 -4.14
N ASN A 499 37.97 1.18 -5.17
CA ASN A 499 37.50 -0.12 -5.59
C ASN A 499 38.58 -0.87 -6.40
N LYS A 500 38.48 -2.20 -6.37
CA LYS A 500 38.82 -3.20 -7.41
C LYS A 500 40.16 -4.00 -7.41
N ILE A 501 39.97 -5.29 -7.07
CA ILE A 501 40.35 -6.55 -7.77
C ILE A 501 41.83 -7.01 -7.78
N VAL A 502 42.03 -8.25 -7.29
CA VAL A 502 42.77 -9.41 -7.89
C VAL A 502 43.72 -10.12 -6.91
N ARG A 503 43.31 -11.36 -6.54
CA ARG A 503 44.07 -12.61 -6.26
C ARG A 503 44.90 -12.83 -4.98
N SER A 504 44.42 -13.85 -4.25
CA SER A 504 45.05 -15.17 -3.95
C SER A 504 46.14 -15.33 -2.88
N GLN A 505 45.85 -16.27 -1.95
CA GLN A 505 46.75 -17.13 -1.17
C GLN A 505 47.62 -16.42 -0.10
N VAL A 506 47.94 -16.95 1.09
CA VAL A 506 48.22 -18.31 1.58
C VAL A 506 47.86 -18.35 3.09
N GLN A 507 47.56 -19.56 3.57
CA GLN A 507 47.41 -20.01 4.97
C GLN A 507 48.45 -19.47 5.97
N LEU A 508 48.00 -19.24 7.21
CA LEU A 508 48.46 -19.95 8.43
C LEU A 508 47.49 -19.68 9.59
#